data_AF-A0A527E7T4-F1
#
_entry.id   AF-A0A527E7T4-F1
#
_cell.length_a   1.000
_cell.length_b   1.000
_cell.length_c   1.000
_cell.angle_alpha   90.00
_cell.angle_beta   90.00
_cell.angle_gamma   90.00
#
_symmetry.space_group_name_H-M   'P 1'
#
loop_
_entity.id
_entity.type
_entity.pdbx_description
1 polymer ?
#
loop_
_entity_poly.entity_id
_entity_poly.type
_entity_poly.pdbx_seq_one_letter_code
_entity_poly.pdbx_strand_id
1 'polypeptide(L)'
;MKIKLTSVYVDNQENALRFYTDVLGFTKKADFSNGPYRWLTVASAEEPDGTELQLALNDNPAAKAYQEAIFKQGQPAVMFFTDDVKGDYERIKAKGGAFTKPPTEVTGSTIAQLN
;
A
#
# COMPACT_ATOMS: atom_id res chain seq x y z
N MET A 1 10.04 -10.26 20.35
CA MET A 1 9.88 -10.30 18.87
C MET A 1 9.04 -9.10 18.45
N LYS A 2 9.27 -8.51 17.26
CA LYS A 2 8.54 -7.33 16.76
C LYS A 2 8.13 -7.56 15.30
N ILE A 3 6.95 -7.10 14.90
CA ILE A 3 6.56 -7.04 13.49
C ILE A 3 7.13 -5.72 12.96
N LYS A 4 8.21 -5.80 12.17
CA LYS A 4 8.91 -4.63 11.61
C LYS A 4 8.78 -4.52 10.09
N LEU A 5 8.23 -5.54 9.46
CA LEU A 5 8.09 -5.64 8.01
C LEU A 5 6.82 -6.40 7.66
N THR A 6 6.11 -5.91 6.65
CA THR A 6 5.06 -6.63 5.92
C THR A 6 5.20 -6.37 4.43
N SER A 7 4.47 -7.08 3.58
CA SER A 7 4.62 -6.99 2.12
C SER A 7 3.28 -6.91 1.41
N VAL A 8 3.26 -6.14 0.31
CA VAL A 8 2.22 -6.15 -0.71
C VAL A 8 2.85 -6.50 -2.05
N TYR A 9 2.13 -7.29 -2.86
CA TYR A 9 2.59 -7.64 -4.19
C TYR A 9 2.16 -6.59 -5.21
N VAL A 10 3.10 -6.15 -6.04
CA VAL A 10 2.92 -5.14 -7.08
C VAL A 10 3.40 -5.69 -8.43
N ASP A 11 2.76 -5.26 -9.50
CA ASP A 11 3.09 -5.66 -10.88
C ASP A 11 4.24 -4.82 -11.48
N ASN A 12 4.42 -3.59 -11.00
CA ASN A 12 5.51 -2.71 -11.37
C ASN A 12 5.97 -1.90 -10.15
N GLN A 13 7.19 -2.17 -9.67
CA GLN A 13 7.74 -1.53 -8.47
C GLN A 13 7.99 -0.02 -8.62
N GLU A 14 8.24 0.48 -9.83
CA GLU A 14 8.45 1.92 -10.07
C GLU A 14 7.12 2.69 -10.01
N ASN A 15 6.07 2.16 -10.65
CA ASN A 15 4.73 2.71 -10.55
C ASN A 15 4.21 2.64 -9.11
N ALA A 16 4.46 1.51 -8.43
CA ALA A 16 4.13 1.35 -7.03
C ALA A 16 4.85 2.37 -6.16
N LEU A 17 6.16 2.59 -6.36
CA LEU A 17 6.90 3.59 -5.58
C LEU A 17 6.23 4.95 -5.65
N ARG A 18 5.94 5.43 -6.87
CA ARG A 18 5.28 6.73 -7.10
C ARG A 18 3.90 6.80 -6.48
N PHE A 19 3.10 5.74 -6.59
CA PHE A 19 1.79 5.71 -5.98
C PHE A 19 1.88 5.79 -4.44
N TYR A 20 2.71 4.94 -3.83
CA TYR A 20 2.82 4.89 -2.38
C TYR A 20 3.48 6.15 -1.80
N THR A 21 4.40 6.80 -2.52
CA THR A 21 5.00 8.05 -2.05
C THR A 21 4.17 9.28 -2.41
N ASP A 22 3.89 9.47 -3.69
CA ASP A 22 3.38 10.75 -4.18
C ASP A 22 1.88 10.87 -3.91
N VAL A 23 1.14 9.76 -4.07
CA VAL A 23 -0.32 9.70 -3.87
C VAL A 23 -0.64 9.42 -2.40
N LEU A 24 -0.14 8.32 -1.82
CA LEU A 24 -0.48 7.95 -0.44
C LEU A 24 0.27 8.76 0.61
N GLY A 25 1.45 9.31 0.29
CA GLY A 25 2.23 10.14 1.21
C GLY A 25 3.25 9.38 2.06
N PHE A 26 3.53 8.11 1.76
CA PHE A 26 4.59 7.36 2.43
C PHE A 26 5.97 7.86 2.03
N THR A 27 6.98 7.53 2.85
CA THR A 27 8.39 7.86 2.55
C THR A 27 9.14 6.60 2.14
N LYS A 28 9.95 6.69 1.07
CA LYS A 28 10.84 5.61 0.66
C LYS A 28 11.88 5.32 1.75
N LYS A 29 12.01 4.06 2.18
CA LYS A 29 12.94 3.66 3.26
C LYS A 29 14.16 2.90 2.75
N ALA A 30 13.97 1.84 1.97
CA ALA A 30 15.04 1.10 1.33
C ALA A 30 14.76 0.88 -0.17
N ASP A 31 15.79 0.94 -0.99
CA ASP A 31 15.72 0.76 -2.44
C ASP A 31 17.08 0.30 -2.98
N PHE A 32 17.25 -1.02 -3.12
CA PHE A 32 18.49 -1.61 -3.63
C PHE A 32 18.22 -2.89 -4.41
N SER A 33 19.13 -3.24 -5.32
CA SER A 33 18.97 -4.38 -6.22
C SER A 33 20.09 -5.40 -6.06
N ASN A 34 19.74 -6.67 -6.27
CA ASN A 34 20.67 -7.79 -6.39
C ASN A 34 20.26 -8.65 -7.60
N GLY A 35 20.94 -8.44 -8.72
CA GLY A 35 20.55 -9.04 -9.99
C GLY A 35 19.13 -8.60 -10.40
N PRO A 36 18.22 -9.54 -10.72
CA PRO A 36 16.84 -9.20 -11.10
C PRO A 36 15.97 -8.79 -9.90
N TYR A 37 16.42 -9.04 -8.67
CA TYR A 37 15.66 -8.75 -7.47
C TYR A 37 15.87 -7.32 -7.00
N ARG A 38 14.79 -6.56 -6.77
CA ARG A 38 14.81 -5.22 -6.16
C ARG A 38 14.10 -5.27 -4.81
N TRP A 39 14.82 -4.93 -3.75
CA TRP A 39 14.26 -4.70 -2.43
C TRP A 39 13.80 -3.24 -2.33
N LEU A 40 12.49 -3.04 -2.22
CA LEU A 40 11.88 -1.72 -2.15
C LEU A 40 10.91 -1.66 -0.98
N THR A 41 11.12 -0.72 -0.06
CA THR A 41 10.24 -0.49 1.10
C THR A 41 9.87 0.97 1.25
N VAL A 42 8.66 1.20 1.78
CA VAL A 42 8.18 2.50 2.23
C VAL A 42 7.78 2.44 3.70
N ALA A 43 7.71 3.59 4.37
CA ALA A 43 7.27 3.72 5.76
C ALA A 43 6.33 4.92 5.92
N SER A 44 5.57 4.95 7.01
CA SER A 44 4.80 6.13 7.41
C SER A 44 5.74 7.33 7.59
N ALA A 45 5.35 8.49 7.08
CA ALA A 45 6.06 9.73 7.36
C ALA A 45 5.99 10.13 8.85
N GLU A 46 4.95 9.66 9.55
CA GLU A 46 4.74 9.89 10.99
C GLU A 46 5.58 8.96 11.86
N GLU A 47 5.94 7.78 11.33
CA GLU A 47 6.77 6.78 11.99
C GLU A 47 7.92 6.31 11.09
N PRO A 48 8.91 7.16 10.79
CA PRO A 48 9.96 6.86 9.81
C PRO A 48 10.87 5.68 10.19
N ASP A 49 10.92 5.31 11.48
CA ASP A 49 11.63 4.14 12.01
C ASP A 49 10.68 3.03 12.51
N GLY A 50 9.41 3.13 12.11
CA GLY A 50 8.31 2.22 12.45
C GLY A 50 8.39 0.88 11.70
N THR A 51 7.23 0.43 11.23
CA THR A 51 7.09 -0.77 10.40
C THR A 51 7.26 -0.40 8.93
N GLU A 52 8.01 -1.21 8.20
CA GLU A 52 8.18 -1.03 6.76
C GLU A 52 7.16 -1.85 5.96
N LEU A 53 6.67 -1.27 4.87
CA LEU A 53 5.88 -1.94 3.85
C LEU A 53 6.76 -2.23 2.64
N GLN A 54 7.01 -3.50 2.37
CA GLN A 54 7.70 -3.94 1.17
C GLN A 54 6.75 -3.91 -0.04
N LEU A 55 7.20 -3.26 -1.11
CA LEU A 55 6.56 -3.29 -2.43
C LEU A 55 7.21 -4.43 -3.23
N ALA A 56 6.75 -5.66 -3.00
CA ALA A 56 7.35 -6.87 -3.59
C ALA A 56 6.84 -7.09 -5.01
N LEU A 57 7.74 -7.34 -5.97
CA LEU A 57 7.34 -7.69 -7.33
C LEU A 57 6.57 -9.03 -7.34
N ASN A 58 5.52 -9.13 -8.14
CA ASN A 58 4.67 -10.32 -8.27
C ASN A 58 5.14 -11.30 -9.37
N ASP A 59 6.43 -11.35 -9.68
CA ASP A 59 6.99 -12.19 -10.76
C ASP A 59 6.96 -13.70 -10.45
N ASN A 60 6.86 -14.06 -9.17
CA ASN A 60 6.60 -15.42 -8.72
C ASN A 60 5.14 -15.83 -9.04
N PRO A 61 4.87 -17.00 -9.65
CA PRO A 61 3.52 -17.45 -9.98
C PRO A 61 2.54 -17.46 -8.80
N ALA A 62 3.00 -17.80 -7.59
CA ALA A 62 2.16 -17.81 -6.40
C ALA A 62 1.80 -16.38 -5.94
N ALA A 63 2.75 -15.45 -6.01
CA ALA A 63 2.51 -14.04 -5.69
C ALA A 63 1.48 -13.42 -6.63
N LYS A 64 1.62 -13.69 -7.94
CA LYS A 64 0.67 -13.23 -8.96
C LYS A 64 -0.73 -13.82 -8.74
N ALA A 65 -0.83 -15.14 -8.55
CA ALA A 65 -2.10 -15.82 -8.31
C ALA A 65 -2.81 -15.29 -7.06
N TYR A 66 -2.07 -15.03 -5.99
CA TYR A 66 -2.62 -14.43 -4.77
C TYR A 66 -3.16 -13.02 -5.04
N GLN A 67 -2.35 -12.14 -5.65
CA GLN A 67 -2.74 -10.75 -5.95
C GLN A 67 -4.00 -10.70 -6.83
N GLU A 68 -4.06 -11.49 -7.90
CA GLU A 68 -5.21 -11.54 -8.80
C GLU A 68 -6.47 -12.07 -8.09
N ALA A 69 -6.33 -13.09 -7.24
CA ALA A 69 -7.45 -13.70 -6.53
C ALA A 69 -8.08 -12.74 -5.51
N ILE A 70 -7.28 -12.04 -4.70
CA ILE A 70 -7.80 -11.09 -3.71
C ILE A 70 -8.43 -9.87 -4.41
N PHE A 71 -7.81 -9.38 -5.48
CA PHE A 71 -8.33 -8.26 -6.25
C PHE A 71 -9.69 -8.60 -6.88
N LYS A 72 -9.82 -9.78 -7.50
CA LYS A 72 -11.08 -10.25 -8.09
C LYS A 72 -12.20 -10.42 -7.04
N GLN A 73 -11.85 -10.73 -5.79
CA GLN A 73 -12.80 -10.86 -4.69
C GLN A 73 -13.14 -9.51 -4.03
N GLY A 74 -12.51 -8.40 -4.46
CA GLY A 74 -12.67 -7.09 -3.84
C GLY A 74 -12.10 -7.03 -2.42
N GLN A 75 -11.21 -7.95 -2.06
CA GLN A 75 -10.61 -8.01 -0.73
C GLN A 75 -9.34 -7.14 -0.68
N PRO A 76 -9.20 -6.23 0.31
CA PRO A 76 -8.01 -5.41 0.44
C PRO A 76 -6.78 -6.25 0.78
N ALA A 77 -5.66 -5.96 0.13
CA ALA A 77 -4.37 -6.62 0.38
C ALA A 77 -3.69 -6.16 1.69
N VAL A 78 -3.98 -4.93 2.11
CA VAL A 78 -3.40 -4.28 3.30
C VAL A 78 -4.39 -3.25 3.84
N MET A 79 -4.30 -2.93 5.13
CA MET A 79 -5.07 -1.88 5.78
C MET A 79 -4.13 -0.88 6.43
N PHE A 80 -4.44 0.41 6.29
CA PHE A 80 -3.72 1.51 6.92
C PHE A 80 -4.65 2.24 7.89
N PHE A 81 -4.08 2.76 8.97
CA PHE A 81 -4.79 3.59 9.94
C PHE A 81 -4.43 5.05 9.71
N THR A 82 -5.41 5.92 9.88
CA THR A 82 -5.28 7.37 9.84
C THR A 82 -6.30 7.97 10.80
N ASP A 83 -5.97 9.13 11.36
CA ASP A 83 -6.86 9.89 12.23
C ASP A 83 -7.95 10.65 11.45
N ASP A 84 -7.76 10.87 10.14
CA ASP A 84 -8.72 11.59 9.28
C ASP A 84 -8.96 10.89 7.93
N VAL A 85 -9.84 9.87 7.95
CA VAL A 85 -10.23 9.11 6.75
C VAL A 85 -10.86 10.00 5.67
N LYS A 86 -11.57 11.07 6.05
CA LYS A 86 -12.23 11.96 5.09
C LYS A 86 -11.22 12.88 4.42
N GLY A 87 -10.31 13.49 5.20
CA GLY A 87 -9.22 14.32 4.68
C GLY A 87 -8.29 13.52 3.77
N ASP A 88 -7.88 12.33 4.19
CA ASP A 88 -7.03 11.47 3.35
C ASP A 88 -7.74 11.00 2.09
N TYR A 89 -9.03 10.68 2.15
CA TYR A 89 -9.81 10.35 0.96
C TYR A 89 -9.76 11.48 -0.09
N GLU A 90 -10.06 12.71 0.30
CA GLU A 90 -10.04 13.85 -0.63
C GLU A 90 -8.64 14.13 -1.17
N ARG A 91 -7.62 14.08 -0.30
CA ARG A 91 -6.21 14.29 -0.68
C ARG A 91 -5.74 13.24 -1.68
N ILE A 92 -6.01 11.95 -1.42
CA ILE A 92 -5.62 10.84 -2.27
C ILE A 92 -6.36 10.91 -3.61
N LYS A 93 -7.67 11.20 -3.58
CA LYS A 93 -8.47 11.37 -4.79
C LYS A 93 -7.99 12.53 -5.67
N ALA A 94 -7.67 13.67 -5.07
CA ALA A 94 -7.12 14.83 -5.78
C ALA A 94 -5.77 14.54 -6.45
N LYS A 95 -5.01 13.58 -5.93
CA LYS A 95 -3.74 13.10 -6.50
C LYS A 95 -3.90 11.93 -7.48
N GLY A 96 -5.13 11.57 -7.84
CA GLY A 96 -5.43 10.53 -8.84
C GLY A 96 -5.67 9.13 -8.25
N GLY A 97 -5.76 8.99 -6.93
CA GLY A 97 -6.16 7.73 -6.31
C GLY A 97 -7.63 7.38 -6.60
N ALA A 98 -7.87 6.15 -7.03
CA ALA A 98 -9.21 5.63 -7.29
C ALA A 98 -9.72 4.84 -6.07
N PHE A 99 -10.98 5.06 -5.70
CA PHE A 99 -11.63 4.36 -4.58
C PHE A 99 -12.79 3.51 -5.09
N THR A 100 -12.86 2.27 -4.61
CA THR A 100 -14.01 1.38 -4.79
C THR A 100 -15.10 1.63 -3.75
N LYS A 101 -14.72 2.21 -2.60
CA LYS A 101 -15.64 2.60 -1.54
C LYS A 101 -15.26 3.97 -0.96
N PRO A 102 -16.15 4.99 -0.99
CA PRO A 102 -15.92 6.26 -0.33
C PRO A 102 -15.95 6.10 1.21
N PRO A 103 -15.55 7.12 1.99
CA PRO A 103 -15.64 7.08 3.44
C PRO A 103 -17.03 6.67 3.90
N THR A 104 -17.10 5.52 4.55
CA THR A 104 -18.35 4.87 4.96
C THR A 104 -18.23 4.49 6.42
N GLU A 105 -19.21 4.88 7.21
CA GLU A 105 -19.32 4.46 8.60
C GLU A 105 -19.62 2.95 8.66
N VAL A 106 -18.87 2.26 9.51
CA VAL A 106 -19.08 0.87 9.87
C VAL A 106 -19.08 0.78 11.39
N THR A 107 -19.40 -0.39 11.94
CA THR A 107 -19.40 -0.58 13.39
C THR A 107 -18.02 -0.26 13.97
N GLY A 108 -17.93 0.85 14.72
CA GLY A 108 -16.73 1.27 15.44
C GLY A 108 -15.65 1.97 14.61
N SER A 109 -15.90 2.28 13.32
CA SER A 109 -14.88 2.93 12.47
C SER A 109 -15.50 3.65 11.26
N THR A 110 -14.72 4.49 10.59
CA THR A 110 -14.98 4.91 9.20
C THR A 110 -13.95 4.26 8.30
N ILE A 111 -14.35 3.69 7.17
CA ILE A 111 -13.43 3.08 6.21
C ILE A 111 -13.65 3.64 4.82
N ALA A 112 -12.57 3.74 4.05
CA ALA A 112 -12.58 3.94 2.60
C ALA A 112 -11.70 2.85 1.97
N GLN A 113 -12.02 2.43 0.74
CA GLN A 113 -11.29 1.36 0.05
C GLN A 113 -10.74 1.87 -1.27
N LEU A 114 -9.42 1.82 -1.42
CA LEU A 114 -8.71 2.08 -2.66
C LEU A 114 -8.88 0.93 -3.64
N ASN A 115 -8.80 1.24 -4.94
CA ASN A 115 -8.74 0.27 -6.02
C ASN A 115 -7.32 -0.29 -6.19
#